data_AF-A0A6N0IRS6-F1
#
_entry.id   AF-A0A6N0IRS6-F1
#
_cell.length_a   1.000
_cell.length_b   1.000
_cell.length_c   1.000
_cell.angle_alpha   90.00
_cell.angle_beta   90.00
_cell.angle_gamma   90.00
#
_symmetry.space_group_name_H-M   'P 1'
#
loop_
_entity.id
_entity.type
_entity.pdbx_description
1 polymer ?
#
loop_
_entity_poly.entity_id
_entity_poly.type
_entity_poly.pdbx_seq_one_letter_code
_entity_poly.pdbx_strand_id
1 'polypeptide(L)'
;MKGFNGTPGKWSFSHSSASDASVACIEINSSESLHEIAYLQSTPSKIGGYNQTSFDKTIANAHLIAAAPDLLNALQAMLNKAYKQNWNDHYPDEVSKAQSAISKALGDE
;
A
#
# COMPACT_ATOMS: atom_id res chain seq x y z
N MET A 1 9.51 -13.47 -2.14
CA MET A 1 10.08 -13.18 -3.49
C MET A 1 11.30 -12.30 -3.25
N LYS A 2 12.51 -12.86 -3.17
CA LYS A 2 13.68 -12.07 -2.74
C LYS A 2 13.92 -10.88 -3.68
N GLY A 3 13.79 -9.67 -3.13
CA GLY A 3 14.06 -8.41 -3.83
C GLY A 3 12.87 -7.78 -4.55
N PHE A 4 11.64 -8.26 -4.35
CA PHE A 4 10.46 -7.59 -4.91
C PHE A 4 10.10 -6.33 -4.10
N ASN A 5 10.41 -5.15 -4.64
CA ASN A 5 10.04 -3.85 -4.06
C ASN A 5 8.79 -3.23 -4.72
N GLY A 6 7.94 -4.08 -5.31
CA GLY A 6 6.85 -3.63 -6.17
C GLY A 6 7.23 -3.47 -7.65
N THR A 7 6.24 -3.15 -8.48
CA THR A 7 6.43 -2.71 -9.87
C THR A 7 7.34 -1.47 -9.92
N PRO A 8 8.38 -1.44 -10.78
CA PRO A 8 9.25 -0.26 -10.95
C PRO A 8 8.48 1.03 -11.27
N GLY A 9 9.10 2.19 -11.05
CA GLY A 9 8.49 3.49 -11.30
C GLY A 9 7.68 4.04 -10.13
N LYS A 10 7.36 5.34 -10.20
CA LYS A 10 6.54 6.01 -9.18
C LYS A 10 5.09 5.52 -9.31
N TRP A 11 4.52 5.09 -8.19
CA TRP A 11 3.11 4.71 -8.14
C TRP A 11 2.23 5.94 -7.97
N SER A 12 1.10 5.94 -8.67
CA SER A 12 0.06 6.97 -8.58
C SER A 12 -1.30 6.33 -8.77
N PHE A 13 -2.36 7.12 -8.60
CA PHE A 13 -3.70 6.65 -8.89
C PHE A 13 -4.49 7.68 -9.69
N SER A 14 -5.47 7.18 -10.44
CA SER A 14 -6.39 7.98 -11.25
C SER A 14 -7.81 7.43 -11.16
N HIS A 15 -8.79 8.32 -11.37
CA HIS A 15 -10.17 7.91 -11.54
C HIS A 15 -10.37 7.30 -12.93
N SER A 16 -10.91 6.09 -12.95
CA SER A 16 -11.40 5.45 -14.16
C SER A 16 -12.66 6.15 -14.68
N SER A 17 -12.97 5.97 -15.97
CA SER A 17 -14.19 6.55 -16.59
C SER A 17 -15.49 6.04 -15.97
N ALA A 18 -15.43 4.91 -15.25
CA ALA A 18 -16.55 4.36 -14.50
C ALA A 18 -16.76 5.04 -13.11
N SER A 19 -15.93 6.01 -12.74
CA SER A 19 -16.12 6.77 -11.50
C SER A 19 -17.26 7.78 -11.63
N ASP A 20 -18.05 7.95 -10.57
CA ASP A 20 -19.07 8.99 -10.44
C ASP A 20 -19.04 9.65 -9.04
N ALA A 21 -20.02 10.52 -8.76
CA ALA A 21 -20.09 11.27 -7.49
C ALA A 21 -20.30 10.38 -6.24
N SER A 22 -20.71 9.12 -6.42
CA SER A 22 -21.04 8.16 -5.37
C SER A 22 -20.22 6.88 -5.43
N VAL A 23 -19.55 6.61 -6.55
CA VAL A 23 -18.76 5.41 -6.81
C VAL A 23 -17.36 5.79 -7.26
N ALA A 24 -16.34 5.37 -6.51
CA ALA A 24 -14.95 5.48 -6.88
C ALA A 24 -14.53 4.19 -7.61
N CYS A 25 -14.04 4.35 -8.84
CA CYS A 25 -13.41 3.32 -9.65
C CYS A 25 -11.99 3.78 -9.93
N ILE A 26 -11.00 3.25 -9.22
CA ILE A 26 -9.64 3.80 -9.16
C ILE A 26 -8.63 2.81 -9.71
N GLU A 27 -7.77 3.29 -10.60
CA GLU A 27 -6.63 2.55 -11.13
C GLU A 27 -5.37 2.99 -10.40
N ILE A 28 -4.58 2.03 -9.92
CA ILE A 28 -3.22 2.25 -9.42
C ILE A 28 -2.26 1.98 -10.56
N ASN A 29 -1.45 2.96 -10.91
CA ASN A 29 -0.54 2.91 -12.05
C ASN A 29 0.91 3.09 -11.61
N SER A 30 1.83 2.62 -12.45
CA SER A 30 3.26 2.93 -12.34
C SER A 30 3.67 3.76 -13.55
N SER A 31 4.61 4.70 -13.34
CA SER A 31 5.22 5.47 -14.44
C SER A 31 6.03 4.64 -15.45
N GLU A 32 6.30 3.37 -15.15
CA GLU A 32 7.11 2.46 -15.97
C GLU A 32 6.35 1.18 -16.37
N SER A 33 5.06 1.09 -16.03
CA SER A 33 4.19 -0.03 -16.41
C SER A 33 3.14 0.41 -17.42
N LEU A 34 2.86 -0.45 -18.40
CA LEU A 34 1.74 -0.28 -19.32
C LEU A 34 0.40 -0.79 -18.75
N HIS A 35 0.46 -1.62 -17.70
CA HIS A 35 -0.72 -2.19 -17.04
C HIS A 35 -0.85 -1.62 -15.63
N GLU A 36 -2.10 -1.49 -15.18
CA GLU A 36 -2.41 -1.13 -13.80
C GLU A 36 -1.85 -2.18 -12.82
N ILE A 37 -1.41 -1.69 -11.67
CA ILE A 37 -0.94 -2.50 -10.55
C ILE A 37 -2.13 -3.07 -9.78
N ALA A 38 -3.20 -2.28 -9.65
CA ALA A 38 -4.41 -2.64 -8.96
C ALA A 38 -5.61 -1.81 -9.43
N TYR A 39 -6.81 -2.35 -9.27
CA TYR A 39 -8.07 -1.65 -9.45
C TYR A 39 -8.87 -1.68 -8.14
N LEU A 40 -9.34 -0.52 -7.68
CA LEU A 40 -10.16 -0.39 -6.49
C LEU A 40 -11.55 0.11 -6.87
N GLN A 41 -12.57 -0.49 -6.26
CA GLN A 41 -13.95 -0.08 -6.47
C GLN A 41 -14.68 0.13 -5.14
N SER A 42 -15.34 1.28 -5.00
CA SER A 42 -16.28 1.50 -3.90
C SER A 42 -17.62 0.86 -4.22
N THR A 43 -18.35 0.44 -3.20
CA THR A 43 -19.72 -0.06 -3.40
C THR A 43 -20.71 1.10 -3.27
N PRO A 44 -21.69 1.24 -4.18
CA PRO A 44 -22.72 2.27 -4.05
C PRO A 44 -23.59 1.99 -2.81
N SER A 45 -23.91 3.05 -2.07
CA SER A 45 -24.71 2.99 -0.82
C SER A 45 -26.08 2.31 -0.93
N LYS A 46 -26.59 2.13 -2.16
CA LYS A 46 -27.88 1.49 -2.46
C LYS A 46 -27.80 -0.04 -2.62
N ILE A 47 -26.61 -0.65 -2.64
CA ILE A 47 -26.40 -2.09 -2.94
C ILE A 47 -26.02 -2.92 -1.67
N GLY A 48 -26.66 -2.65 -0.52
CA GLY A 48 -26.81 -3.66 0.54
C GLY A 48 -25.97 -3.53 1.82
N GLY A 49 -26.56 -3.96 2.94
CA GLY A 49 -26.15 -3.69 4.32
C GLY A 49 -24.92 -4.42 4.89
N TYR A 50 -23.89 -4.66 4.09
CA TYR A 50 -22.57 -5.07 4.60
C TYR A 50 -21.64 -3.85 4.73
N ASN A 51 -20.55 -3.95 5.49
CA ASN A 51 -19.56 -2.89 5.69
C ASN A 51 -18.85 -2.49 4.37
N GLN A 52 -19.54 -1.73 3.53
CA GLN A 52 -19.09 -1.31 2.20
C GLN A 52 -17.90 -0.35 2.27
N THR A 53 -16.97 -0.46 1.31
CA THR A 53 -16.00 0.60 1.00
C THR A 53 -16.75 1.77 0.39
N SER A 54 -16.76 2.91 1.09
CA SER A 54 -17.27 4.18 0.56
C SER A 54 -16.31 4.77 -0.46
N PHE A 55 -16.78 5.77 -1.21
CA PHE A 55 -15.94 6.59 -2.08
C PHE A 55 -14.67 7.06 -1.34
N ASP A 56 -14.83 7.73 -0.20
CA ASP A 56 -13.71 8.29 0.58
C ASP A 56 -12.71 7.23 1.06
N LYS A 57 -13.20 6.08 1.54
CA LYS A 57 -12.32 4.97 1.95
C LYS A 57 -11.53 4.42 0.78
N THR A 58 -12.15 4.38 -0.40
CA THR A 58 -11.51 3.88 -1.63
C THR A 58 -10.39 4.83 -2.07
N ILE A 59 -10.61 6.14 -1.98
CA ILE A 59 -9.57 7.15 -2.21
C ILE A 59 -8.45 7.06 -1.19
N ALA A 60 -8.79 6.93 0.10
CA ALA A 60 -7.78 6.77 1.16
C ALA A 60 -6.91 5.53 0.95
N ASN A 61 -7.52 4.40 0.55
CA ASN A 61 -6.80 3.18 0.21
C ASN A 61 -5.89 3.40 -1.01
N ALA A 62 -6.36 4.11 -2.04
CA ALA A 62 -5.56 4.40 -3.22
C ALA A 62 -4.30 5.24 -2.89
N HIS A 63 -4.44 6.24 -2.01
CA HIS A 63 -3.30 6.99 -1.49
C HIS A 63 -2.30 6.09 -0.75
N LEU A 64 -2.78 5.20 0.12
CA LEU A 64 -1.93 4.30 0.88
C LEU A 64 -1.17 3.32 -0.04
N ILE A 65 -1.86 2.76 -1.04
CA ILE A 65 -1.24 1.85 -2.01
C ILE A 65 -0.21 2.61 -2.85
N ALA A 66 -0.54 3.79 -3.36
CA ALA A 66 0.41 4.60 -4.14
C ALA A 66 1.67 4.98 -3.34
N ALA A 67 1.57 5.13 -2.03
CA ALA A 67 2.71 5.39 -1.15
C ALA A 67 3.46 4.12 -0.69
N ALA A 68 2.95 2.92 -1.01
CA ALA A 68 3.49 1.67 -0.45
C ALA A 68 4.98 1.43 -0.73
N PRO A 69 5.51 1.68 -1.96
CA PRO A 69 6.95 1.54 -2.21
C PRO A 69 7.79 2.50 -1.37
N ASP A 70 7.37 3.75 -1.22
CA ASP A 70 8.07 4.76 -0.43
C ASP A 70 8.06 4.41 1.06
N LEU A 71 6.91 3.93 1.57
CA LEU A 71 6.75 3.46 2.95
C LEU A 71 7.65 2.25 3.24
N LEU A 72 7.73 1.29 2.32
CA LEU A 72 8.61 0.12 2.45
C LEU A 72 10.08 0.55 2.53
N ASN A 73 10.52 1.40 1.60
CA ASN A 73 11.88 1.93 1.57
C ASN A 73 12.23 2.70 2.84
N ALA A 74 11.33 3.57 3.31
CA ALA A 74 11.50 4.33 4.54
C ALA A 74 11.60 3.42 5.78
N LEU A 75 10.74 2.40 5.88
CA LEU A 75 10.74 1.46 6.99
C LEU A 75 12.01 0.60 7.01
N GLN A 76 12.46 0.11 5.85
CA GLN A 76 13.73 -0.60 5.72
C GLN A 76 14.92 0.28 6.15
N ALA A 77 14.96 1.54 5.69
CA ALA A 77 16.02 2.48 6.08
C ALA A 77 16.01 2.76 7.59
N MET A 78 14.83 2.95 8.18
CA MET A 78 14.66 3.17 9.61
C MET A 78 15.10 1.94 10.41
N LEU A 79 14.67 0.73 10.03
CA LEU A 79 15.02 -0.51 10.72
C LEU A 79 16.54 -0.78 10.69
N ASN A 80 17.18 -0.50 9.55
CA ASN A 80 18.64 -0.58 9.42
C ASN A 80 19.37 0.37 10.38
N LYS A 81 18.80 1.54 10.68
CA LYS A 81 19.36 2.47 11.69
C LYS A 81 19.05 2.02 13.11
N ALA A 82 17.88 1.43 13.35
CA ALA A 82 17.47 0.89 14.65
C ALA A 82 18.44 -0.21 15.12
N TYR A 83 18.80 -1.15 14.24
CA TYR A 83 19.80 -2.19 14.56
C TYR A 83 21.16 -1.59 14.93
N LYS A 84 21.63 -0.55 14.23
CA LYS A 84 22.90 0.12 14.54
C LYS A 84 22.90 0.87 15.88
N GLN A 85 21.71 1.11 16.42
CA GLN A 85 21.49 1.77 17.71
C GLN A 85 21.05 0.78 18.79
N ASN A 86 21.19 -0.53 18.56
CA ASN A 86 20.80 -1.59 19.48
C ASN A 86 19.32 -1.54 19.91
N TRP A 87 18.42 -1.04 19.04
CA TRP A 87 16.98 -1.05 19.33
C TRP A 87 16.44 -2.47 19.49
N ASN A 88 17.09 -3.47 18.90
CA ASN A 88 16.75 -4.87 19.11
C ASN A 88 16.88 -5.33 20.57
N ASP A 89 17.74 -4.67 21.37
CA ASP A 89 17.93 -5.03 22.78
C ASP A 89 16.94 -4.28 23.69
N HIS A 90 16.52 -3.08 23.28
CA HIS A 90 15.68 -2.18 24.07
C HIS A 90 14.19 -2.25 23.69
N TYR A 91 13.89 -2.58 22.43
CA TYR A 91 12.58 -2.55 21.79
C TYR A 91 12.39 -3.76 20.85
N PRO A 92 12.56 -5.00 21.35
CA PRO A 92 12.55 -6.20 20.52
C PRO A 92 11.21 -6.40 19.80
N ASP A 93 10.09 -6.03 20.44
CA ASP A 93 8.75 -6.21 19.88
C ASP A 93 8.49 -5.28 18.70
N GLU A 94 8.89 -4.01 18.80
CA GLU A 94 8.76 -3.03 17.72
C GLU A 94 9.62 -3.41 16.51
N VAL A 95 10.87 -3.81 16.77
CA VAL A 95 11.80 -4.31 15.74
C VAL A 95 11.23 -5.55 15.06
N SER A 96 10.71 -6.50 15.82
CA SER A 96 10.07 -7.72 15.29
C SER A 96 8.86 -7.41 14.42
N LYS A 97 7.97 -6.50 14.85
CA LYS A 97 6.82 -6.05 14.04
C LYS A 97 7.24 -5.39 12.73
N ALA A 98 8.25 -4.53 12.76
CA ALA A 98 8.79 -3.89 11.57
C ALA A 98 9.39 -4.91 10.60
N GLN A 99 10.16 -5.88 11.12
CA GLN A 99 10.75 -6.96 10.33
C GLN A 99 9.66 -7.84 9.69
N SER A 100 8.60 -8.17 10.44
CA SER A 100 7.47 -8.94 9.95
C SER A 100 6.72 -8.19 8.83
N ALA A 101 6.44 -6.90 9.01
CA ALA A 101 5.79 -6.08 7.99
C ALA A 101 6.61 -5.98 6.70
N ILE A 102 7.94 -5.80 6.80
CA ILE A 102 8.84 -5.81 5.64
C ILE A 102 8.83 -7.18 4.95
N SER A 103 8.93 -8.27 5.72
CA SER A 103 8.98 -9.63 5.15
C SER A 103 7.69 -9.95 4.38
N LYS A 104 6.54 -9.57 4.95
CA LYS A 104 5.24 -9.65 4.27
C LYS A 104 5.21 -8.85 2.98
N ALA A 105 5.69 -7.60 2.99
CA ALA A 105 5.72 -6.75 1.80
C ALA A 105 6.62 -7.32 0.68
N LEU A 106 7.71 -8.00 1.04
CA LEU A 106 8.61 -8.70 0.10
C LEU A 106 8.09 -10.09 -0.34
N GLY A 107 6.95 -10.52 0.20
CA GLY A 107 6.36 -11.84 -0.07
C GLY A 107 7.25 -13.00 0.40
N ASP A 108 7.91 -12.83 1.54
CA ASP A 108 8.75 -13.85 2.19
C ASP A 108 8.02 -14.54 3.36
N GLU A 109 6.67 -14.54 3.36
CA GLU A 109 5.82 -15.29 4.32
C GLU A 109 5.99 -16.82 4.20
#